data_AF-A0A662M9K6-F1
#
_entry.id   AF-A0A662M9K6-F1
#
_cell.length_a   1.000
_cell.length_b   1.000
_cell.length_c   1.000
_cell.angle_alpha   90.00
_cell.angle_beta   90.00
_cell.angle_gamma   90.00
#
_symmetry.space_group_name_H-M   'P 1'
#
loop_
_entity.id
_entity.type
_entity.pdbx_description
1 polymer ?
#
loop_
_entity_poly.entity_id
_entity_poly.type
_entity_poly.pdbx_seq_one_letter_code
_entity_poly.pdbx_strand_id
1 'polypeptide(L)'
;MPKLERIERKIKKLEEKKKALEEEYRKKRAKILQSKMKSEEKAQELYKLYQKYQRRISEIDTRILILKREASTLPLKEEMKKRGRIRLKDIVKAEREILKSGIPTTLEEPLVQMTIPESYEIIEQYSVHPPYAYIAIGKDKFTNEMVYFVIEPRLSPRETDLLNLIKDIIVSSIVVYPEEVGENKWRFIEELVERIVSDYGISMTRASLEKIKYYVARDFAGYGRIDPIMRDPWIEDISCDGPGIPIFVFHRKYQSLRTNVVFPEALELDNFVIRLAQISGKHISVANPLLDTTLPDGSRAQLTLRKEVTTRGSTFTIRKFREKPFSPVELIELETASPEMMAYFWILVEYGASAIFAGGTASGKTTSLNAITMFIPPNEKIVSIEDTRELNLPHPNWIPGVTRTGFGGEGKEIDMYDLLRAALR
;
A
#
# COMPACT_ATOMS: atom_id res chain seq x y z
N MET A 1 24.52 -6.15 32.86
CA MET A 1 24.89 -7.57 32.64
C MET A 1 23.92 -8.62 33.25
N PRO A 2 23.42 -8.55 34.51
CA PRO A 2 22.55 -9.60 35.08
C PRO A 2 21.18 -9.80 34.37
N LYS A 3 20.69 -8.78 33.65
CA LYS A 3 19.43 -8.85 32.89
C LYS A 3 19.57 -9.58 31.55
N LEU A 4 20.72 -9.46 30.88
CA LEU A 4 20.98 -10.10 29.59
C LEU A 4 21.05 -11.62 29.75
N GLU A 5 21.82 -12.10 30.73
CA GLU A 5 21.90 -13.53 31.09
C GLU A 5 20.52 -14.11 31.46
N ARG A 6 19.65 -13.32 32.10
CA ARG A 6 18.27 -13.75 32.44
C ARG A 6 17.40 -13.92 31.20
N ILE A 7 17.57 -13.07 30.18
CA ILE A 7 16.85 -13.17 28.90
C ILE A 7 17.36 -14.37 28.10
N GLU A 8 18.68 -14.57 28.02
CA GLU A 8 19.29 -15.72 27.33
C GLU A 8 18.85 -17.06 27.94
N ARG A 9 18.79 -17.16 29.28
CA ARG A 9 18.26 -18.35 29.97
C ARG A 9 16.78 -18.60 29.64
N LYS A 10 15.97 -17.55 29.44
CA LYS A 10 14.56 -17.69 29.03
C LYS A 10 14.43 -18.17 27.59
N ILE A 11 15.26 -17.64 26.68
CA ILE A 11 15.31 -18.06 25.27
C ILE A 11 15.65 -19.56 25.19
N LYS A 12 16.71 -20.01 25.89
CA LYS A 12 17.10 -21.42 25.92
C LYS A 12 15.98 -22.35 26.39
N LYS A 13 15.27 -21.98 27.47
CA LYS A 13 14.10 -22.75 27.96
C LYS A 13 12.95 -22.82 26.94
N LEU A 14 12.72 -21.76 26.18
CA LEU A 14 11.68 -21.75 25.15
C LEU A 14 12.08 -22.60 23.94
N GLU A 15 13.36 -22.60 23.55
CA GLU A 15 13.89 -23.45 22.48
C GLU A 15 13.82 -24.95 22.85
N GLU A 16 14.12 -25.31 24.10
CA GLU A 16 13.92 -26.68 24.61
C GLU A 16 12.44 -27.09 24.59
N LYS A 17 11.54 -26.17 24.99
CA LYS A 17 10.09 -26.41 24.94
C LYS A 17 9.56 -26.58 23.51
N LYS A 18 10.10 -25.81 22.55
CA LYS A 18 9.78 -25.95 21.12
C LYS A 18 10.18 -27.33 20.60
N LYS A 19 11.42 -27.76 20.86
CA LYS A 19 11.92 -29.09 20.46
C LYS A 19 11.04 -30.22 21.01
N ALA A 20 10.65 -30.15 22.28
CA ALA A 20 9.77 -31.13 22.90
C ALA A 20 8.39 -31.20 22.22
N LEU A 21 7.80 -30.04 21.85
CA LEU A 21 6.52 -29.97 21.13
C LEU A 21 6.61 -30.54 19.71
N GLU A 22 7.69 -30.27 18.99
CA GLU A 22 7.93 -30.82 17.65
C GLU A 22 8.10 -32.35 17.69
N GLU A 23 8.76 -32.87 18.73
CA GLU A 23 8.91 -34.31 18.91
C GLU A 23 7.59 -34.98 19.30
N GLU A 24 6.80 -34.36 20.17
CA GLU A 24 5.45 -34.82 20.52
C GLU A 24 4.53 -34.85 19.31
N TYR A 25 4.58 -33.81 18.45
CA TYR A 25 3.87 -33.76 17.19
C TYR A 25 4.25 -34.92 16.27
N ARG A 26 5.56 -35.18 16.09
CA ARG A 26 6.06 -36.29 15.27
C ARG A 26 5.54 -37.64 15.75
N LYS A 27 5.58 -37.91 17.06
CA LYS A 27 5.08 -39.16 17.65
C LYS A 27 3.58 -39.33 17.43
N LYS A 28 2.78 -38.27 17.64
CA LYS A 28 1.32 -38.32 17.43
C LYS A 28 0.95 -38.47 15.96
N ARG A 29 1.64 -37.77 15.06
CA ARG A 29 1.46 -37.89 13.61
C ARG A 29 1.74 -39.31 13.12
N ALA A 30 2.82 -39.94 13.59
CA ALA A 30 3.16 -41.31 13.25
C ALA A 30 2.09 -42.30 13.71
N LYS A 31 1.54 -42.12 14.93
CA LYS A 31 0.45 -42.95 15.46
C LYS A 31 -0.83 -42.86 14.62
N ILE A 32 -1.22 -41.64 14.21
CA ILE A 32 -2.38 -41.46 13.32
C ILE A 32 -2.12 -42.13 11.98
N LEU A 33 -0.92 -41.98 11.40
CA LEU A 33 -0.54 -42.59 10.12
C LEU A 33 -0.56 -44.14 10.15
N GLN A 34 -0.31 -44.76 11.30
CA GLN A 34 -0.33 -46.22 11.48
C GLN A 34 -1.71 -46.78 11.89
N SER A 35 -2.71 -45.92 12.13
CA SER A 35 -4.06 -46.36 12.52
C SER A 35 -4.85 -47.01 11.36
N LYS A 36 -5.80 -47.88 11.71
CA LYS A 36 -6.75 -48.54 10.77
C LYS A 36 -7.94 -47.65 10.37
N MET A 37 -7.86 -46.34 10.56
CA MET A 37 -8.92 -45.39 10.21
C MET A 37 -9.14 -45.30 8.71
N LYS A 38 -10.36 -44.95 8.29
CA LYS A 38 -10.66 -44.63 6.88
C LYS A 38 -9.88 -43.40 6.43
N SER A 39 -9.56 -43.30 5.14
CA SER A 39 -8.67 -42.26 4.58
C SER A 39 -9.13 -40.82 4.90
N GLU A 40 -10.43 -40.54 4.78
CA GLU A 40 -11.01 -39.22 5.05
C GLU A 40 -10.93 -38.83 6.54
N GLU A 41 -11.24 -39.77 7.43
CA GLU A 41 -11.19 -39.56 8.88
C GLU A 41 -9.76 -39.29 9.35
N LYS A 42 -8.81 -40.02 8.77
CA LYS A 42 -7.36 -39.88 9.01
C LYS A 42 -6.84 -38.51 8.54
N ALA A 43 -7.31 -38.01 7.39
CA ALA A 43 -6.95 -36.69 6.89
C ALA A 43 -7.46 -35.57 7.81
N GLN A 44 -8.71 -35.67 8.28
CA GLN A 44 -9.28 -34.71 9.23
C GLN A 44 -8.53 -34.69 10.56
N GLU A 45 -8.15 -35.85 11.10
CA GLU A 45 -7.44 -35.94 12.37
C GLU A 45 -6.00 -35.40 12.27
N LEU A 46 -5.31 -35.68 11.16
CA LEU A 46 -3.99 -35.10 10.86
C LEU A 46 -4.05 -33.57 10.75
N TYR A 47 -5.10 -33.04 10.12
CA TYR A 47 -5.28 -31.60 9.98
C TYR A 47 -5.54 -30.91 11.32
N LYS A 48 -6.40 -31.48 12.17
CA LYS A 48 -6.64 -30.99 13.54
C LYS A 48 -5.36 -31.03 14.39
N LEU A 49 -4.56 -32.11 14.27
CA LEU A 49 -3.28 -32.23 14.96
C LEU A 49 -2.29 -31.16 14.48
N TYR A 50 -2.19 -30.95 13.17
CA TYR A 50 -1.32 -29.93 12.59
C TYR A 50 -1.66 -28.52 13.10
N GLN A 51 -2.94 -28.11 13.01
CA GLN A 51 -3.37 -26.79 13.50
C GLN A 51 -3.05 -26.58 14.99
N LYS A 52 -3.28 -27.60 15.82
CA LYS A 52 -3.02 -27.54 17.27
C LYS A 52 -1.54 -27.30 17.59
N TYR A 53 -0.63 -27.97 16.90
CA TYR A 53 0.81 -27.85 17.17
C TYR A 53 1.43 -26.64 16.48
N GLN A 54 0.99 -26.30 15.26
CA GLN A 54 1.46 -25.11 14.54
C GLN A 54 1.17 -23.83 15.34
N ARG A 55 -0.02 -23.71 15.94
CA ARG A 55 -0.37 -22.57 16.81
C ARG A 55 0.56 -22.45 18.02
N ARG A 56 0.79 -23.55 18.74
CA ARG A 56 1.64 -23.55 19.96
C ARG A 56 3.12 -23.30 19.64
N ILE A 57 3.61 -23.79 18.50
CA ILE A 57 4.98 -23.55 18.04
C ILE A 57 5.13 -22.07 17.64
N SER A 58 4.17 -21.54 16.88
CA SER A 58 4.15 -20.12 16.49
C SER A 58 4.17 -19.18 17.70
N GLU A 59 3.35 -19.44 18.73
CA GLU A 59 3.34 -18.67 19.98
C GLU A 59 4.71 -18.67 20.70
N ILE A 60 5.46 -19.78 20.63
CA ILE A 60 6.81 -19.88 21.21
C ILE A 60 7.81 -19.10 20.36
N ASP A 61 7.73 -19.20 19.04
CA ASP A 61 8.60 -18.47 18.10
C ASP A 61 8.44 -16.96 18.23
N THR A 62 7.21 -16.45 18.33
CA THR A 62 6.94 -15.03 18.60
C THR A 62 7.59 -14.59 19.91
N ARG A 63 7.50 -15.42 20.96
CA ARG A 63 8.04 -15.07 22.30
C ARG A 63 9.57 -15.09 22.33
N ILE A 64 10.20 -16.00 21.60
CA ILE A 64 11.65 -16.01 21.38
C ILE A 64 12.09 -14.75 20.62
N LEU A 65 11.36 -14.37 19.56
CA LEU A 65 11.66 -13.17 18.76
C LEU A 65 11.62 -11.89 19.62
N ILE A 66 10.58 -11.73 20.45
CA ILE A 66 10.45 -10.59 21.37
C ILE A 66 11.64 -10.54 22.34
N LEU A 67 12.02 -11.68 22.93
CA LEU A 67 13.15 -11.73 23.87
C LEU A 67 14.50 -11.46 23.19
N LYS A 68 14.69 -11.91 21.94
CA LYS A 68 15.89 -11.58 21.15
C LYS A 68 15.99 -10.09 20.84
N ARG A 69 14.86 -9.43 20.54
CA ARG A 69 14.79 -7.97 20.34
C ARG A 69 15.02 -7.19 21.63
N GLU A 70 14.55 -7.70 22.76
CA GLU A 70 14.83 -7.12 24.08
C GLU A 70 16.33 -7.24 24.44
N ALA A 71 16.95 -8.38 24.16
CA ALA A 71 18.37 -8.60 24.38
C ALA A 71 19.27 -7.69 23.52
N SER A 72 18.93 -7.47 22.25
CA SER A 72 19.72 -6.63 21.35
C SER A 72 19.64 -5.13 21.67
N THR A 73 18.53 -4.68 22.28
CA THR A 73 18.29 -3.26 22.61
C THR A 73 18.72 -2.89 24.03
N LEU A 74 19.02 -3.88 24.89
CA LEU A 74 19.44 -3.66 26.28
C LEU A 74 20.78 -2.93 26.42
N PRO A 75 21.85 -3.24 25.65
CA PRO A 75 23.13 -2.53 25.73
C PRO A 75 22.98 -1.05 25.39
N LEU A 76 22.27 -0.74 24.31
CA LEU A 76 21.96 0.63 23.88
C LEU A 76 21.17 1.40 24.95
N LYS A 77 20.15 0.79 25.57
CA LYS A 77 19.37 1.42 26.65
C LYS A 77 20.19 1.65 27.93
N GLU A 78 21.11 0.74 28.28
CA GLU A 78 22.01 0.91 29.44
C GLU A 78 23.08 1.97 29.15
N GLU A 79 23.54 2.09 27.92
CA GLU A 79 24.53 3.08 27.47
C GLU A 79 23.94 4.49 27.38
N MET A 80 22.72 4.63 26.85
CA MET A 80 21.95 5.88 26.84
C MET A 80 21.61 6.39 28.24
N LYS A 81 21.46 5.50 29.24
CA LYS A 81 21.25 5.88 30.64
C LYS A 81 22.53 6.37 31.33
N LYS A 82 23.70 5.86 30.93
CA LYS A 82 25.01 6.26 31.49
C LYS A 82 25.51 7.58 30.92
N ARG A 83 25.21 7.88 29.65
CA ARG A 83 25.64 9.10 28.97
C ARG A 83 24.46 10.08 28.88
N GLY A 84 24.21 10.81 29.97
CA GLY A 84 23.25 11.91 29.95
C GLY A 84 23.56 12.90 28.82
N ARG A 85 22.53 13.22 28.01
CA ARG A 85 22.47 14.27 26.97
C ARG A 85 23.80 14.57 26.25
N ILE A 86 24.01 13.88 25.13
CA ILE A 86 25.20 13.95 24.27
C ILE A 86 25.45 15.39 23.76
N ARG A 87 26.70 15.87 23.90
CA ARG A 87 27.26 16.97 23.11
C ARG A 87 28.08 16.37 21.95
N LEU A 88 27.70 16.74 20.73
CA LEU A 88 28.05 16.16 19.42
C LEU A 88 29.51 16.29 18.93
N LYS A 89 30.47 16.79 19.72
CA LYS A 89 31.78 17.22 19.16
C LYS A 89 32.92 16.19 19.25
N ASP A 90 32.79 15.17 20.10
CA ASP A 90 33.92 14.28 20.41
C ASP A 90 33.97 12.99 19.57
N ILE A 91 32.91 12.68 18.81
CA ILE A 91 32.83 11.46 17.98
C ILE A 91 33.56 11.63 16.63
N VAL A 92 33.61 12.86 16.10
CA VAL A 92 34.20 13.20 14.79
C VAL A 92 35.72 12.97 14.71
N LYS A 93 36.41 12.77 15.84
CA LYS A 93 37.88 12.65 15.86
C LYS A 93 38.39 11.21 15.67
N ALA A 94 37.55 10.18 15.86
CA ALA A 94 37.98 8.78 15.81
C ALA A 94 37.82 8.10 14.43
N GLU A 95 37.05 8.68 13.51
CA GLU A 95 36.77 8.07 12.19
C GLU A 95 37.84 8.32 11.11
N ARG A 96 38.77 9.27 11.33
CA ARG A 96 39.81 9.58 10.34
C ARG A 96 40.92 8.53 10.24
N GLU A 97 41.07 7.64 11.21
CA GLU A 97 42.15 6.63 11.21
C GLU A 97 41.76 5.28 10.57
N ILE A 98 40.47 4.98 10.45
CA ILE A 98 39.99 3.69 9.90
C ILE A 98 39.92 3.71 8.35
N LEU A 99 39.96 4.91 7.74
CA LEU A 99 39.88 5.16 6.29
C LEU A 99 41.10 4.70 5.45
N LYS A 100 42.03 3.90 5.99
CA LYS A 100 43.24 3.46 5.26
C LYS A 100 43.20 2.06 4.67
N SER A 101 42.17 1.26 4.89
CA SER A 101 42.03 -0.06 4.24
C SER A 101 40.71 -0.14 3.49
N GLY A 102 40.75 0.22 2.21
CA GLY A 102 39.59 0.23 1.32
C GLY A 102 38.90 -1.13 1.17
N ILE A 103 37.62 -1.09 0.83
CA ILE A 103 36.79 -2.25 0.49
C ILE A 103 36.19 -2.00 -0.90
N PRO A 104 36.07 -3.03 -1.77
CA PRO A 104 35.88 -2.86 -3.21
C PRO A 104 34.46 -2.42 -3.57
N THR A 105 34.36 -1.42 -4.44
CA THR A 105 33.16 -1.03 -5.18
C THR A 105 33.04 -1.86 -6.45
N THR A 106 32.28 -2.96 -6.42
CA THR A 106 31.61 -3.50 -7.62
C THR A 106 30.53 -4.51 -7.24
N LEU A 107 29.29 -4.23 -7.68
CA LEU A 107 28.37 -5.14 -8.38
C LEU A 107 27.09 -4.34 -8.74
N GLU A 108 26.95 -4.03 -10.02
CA GLU A 108 25.75 -3.47 -10.66
C GLU A 108 24.67 -4.57 -10.75
N GLU A 109 24.15 -5.05 -9.63
CA GLU A 109 22.97 -5.91 -9.67
C GLU A 109 21.72 -5.06 -9.95
N PRO A 110 20.83 -5.46 -10.88
CA PRO A 110 19.56 -4.78 -11.06
C PRO A 110 18.77 -4.81 -9.74
N LEU A 111 18.26 -3.64 -9.32
CA LEU A 111 17.53 -3.50 -8.05
C LEU A 111 16.34 -4.46 -7.94
N VAL A 112 15.73 -4.77 -9.08
CA VAL A 112 14.58 -5.68 -9.21
C VAL A 112 14.98 -6.93 -9.96
N GLN A 113 14.76 -8.10 -9.34
CA GLN A 113 14.82 -9.38 -10.02
C GLN A 113 13.43 -9.75 -10.52
N MET A 114 13.22 -9.65 -11.83
CA MET A 114 11.96 -9.99 -12.51
C MET A 114 11.79 -11.52 -12.54
N THR A 115 11.36 -12.10 -11.42
CA THR A 115 11.16 -13.54 -11.28
C THR A 115 9.72 -13.83 -10.90
N ILE A 116 8.97 -14.37 -11.85
CA ILE A 116 7.61 -14.88 -11.71
C ILE A 116 7.69 -16.43 -11.69
N PRO A 117 6.80 -17.15 -10.99
CA PRO A 117 6.85 -18.61 -10.98
C PRO A 117 6.75 -19.21 -12.39
N GLU A 118 7.52 -20.27 -12.68
CA GLU A 118 7.59 -20.91 -14.01
C GLU A 118 6.25 -21.46 -14.53
N SER A 119 5.29 -21.66 -13.62
CA SER A 119 3.91 -22.05 -13.94
C SER A 119 3.14 -20.97 -14.71
N TYR A 120 3.64 -19.74 -14.76
CA TYR A 120 3.02 -18.62 -15.47
C TYR A 120 3.78 -18.30 -16.76
N GLU A 121 3.03 -18.00 -17.81
CA GLU A 121 3.53 -17.39 -19.04
C GLU A 121 3.29 -15.88 -18.98
N ILE A 122 4.32 -15.07 -19.28
CA ILE A 122 4.19 -13.61 -19.26
C ILE A 122 3.52 -13.15 -20.54
N ILE A 123 2.37 -12.49 -20.42
CA ILE A 123 1.61 -11.92 -21.54
C ILE A 123 2.04 -10.47 -21.80
N GLU A 124 2.17 -9.69 -20.74
CA GLU A 124 2.51 -8.28 -20.83
C GLU A 124 3.33 -7.86 -19.61
N GLN A 125 4.26 -6.93 -19.79
CA GLN A 125 5.10 -6.42 -18.72
C GLN A 125 5.44 -4.95 -18.98
N TYR A 126 5.33 -4.12 -17.94
CA TYR A 126 5.63 -2.68 -18.01
C TYR A 126 6.06 -2.13 -16.64
N SER A 127 6.69 -0.96 -16.63
CA SER A 127 7.12 -0.27 -15.41
C SER A 127 6.04 0.68 -14.90
N VAL A 128 5.85 0.73 -13.59
CA VAL A 128 4.97 1.72 -12.94
C VAL A 128 5.72 2.68 -12.03
N HIS A 129 6.90 2.29 -11.55
CA HIS A 129 7.80 3.16 -10.80
C HIS A 129 9.26 2.75 -11.02
N PRO A 130 9.84 2.99 -12.20
CA PRO A 130 11.21 2.60 -12.48
C PRO A 130 12.20 3.36 -11.57
N PRO A 131 13.28 2.71 -11.09
CA PRO A 131 13.68 1.31 -11.31
C PRO A 131 13.13 0.32 -10.26
N TYR A 132 12.15 0.71 -9.45
CA TYR A 132 11.73 -0.02 -8.25
C TYR A 132 10.53 -0.96 -8.45
N ALA A 133 9.49 -0.54 -9.17
CA ALA A 133 8.26 -1.33 -9.32
C ALA A 133 7.87 -1.55 -10.78
N TYR A 134 7.57 -2.81 -11.07
CA TYR A 134 7.12 -3.30 -12.37
C TYR A 134 5.89 -4.17 -12.21
N ILE A 135 5.07 -4.21 -13.26
CA ILE A 135 3.87 -5.02 -13.35
C ILE A 135 4.07 -6.06 -14.45
N ALA A 136 3.63 -7.28 -14.18
CA ALA A 136 3.54 -8.32 -15.20
C ALA A 136 2.17 -9.00 -15.15
N ILE A 137 1.55 -9.16 -16.32
CA ILE A 137 0.34 -9.94 -16.50
C ILE A 137 0.74 -11.35 -16.89
N GLY A 138 0.54 -12.30 -15.98
CA GLY A 138 0.89 -13.70 -16.18
C GLY A 138 -0.34 -14.55 -16.42
N LYS A 139 -0.26 -15.49 -17.37
CA LYS A 139 -1.28 -16.51 -17.60
C LYS A 139 -0.83 -17.84 -17.01
N ASP A 140 -1.63 -18.42 -16.12
CA ASP A 140 -1.36 -19.73 -15.55
C ASP A 140 -1.44 -20.79 -16.65
N LYS A 141 -0.37 -21.57 -16.84
CA LYS A 141 -0.29 -22.59 -17.90
C LYS A 141 -1.27 -23.75 -17.69
N PHE A 142 -1.74 -23.96 -16.46
CA PHE A 142 -2.63 -25.07 -16.11
C PHE A 142 -4.09 -24.64 -16.06
N THR A 143 -4.39 -23.49 -15.45
CA THR A 143 -5.77 -23.02 -15.27
C THR A 143 -6.24 -22.03 -16.34
N ASN A 144 -5.33 -21.53 -17.18
CA ASN A 144 -5.55 -20.39 -18.09
C ASN A 144 -5.99 -19.09 -17.37
N GLU A 145 -5.89 -19.03 -16.04
CA GLU A 145 -6.24 -17.86 -15.25
C GLU A 145 -5.19 -16.75 -15.47
N MET A 146 -5.66 -15.52 -15.70
CA MET A 146 -4.81 -14.34 -15.77
C MET A 146 -4.56 -13.79 -14.36
N VAL A 147 -3.33 -13.42 -14.06
CA VAL A 147 -2.87 -12.96 -12.75
C VAL A 147 -2.05 -11.68 -12.91
N TYR A 148 -2.30 -10.73 -12.03
CA TYR A 148 -1.58 -9.47 -11.95
C TYR A 148 -0.42 -9.58 -10.95
N PHE A 149 0.83 -9.50 -11.43
CA PHE A 149 2.02 -9.58 -10.57
C PHE A 149 2.60 -8.19 -10.35
N VAL A 150 2.64 -7.77 -9.08
CA VAL A 150 3.47 -6.67 -8.60
C VAL A 150 4.87 -7.19 -8.33
N ILE A 151 5.86 -6.59 -8.97
CA ILE A 151 7.27 -6.94 -8.86
C ILE A 151 8.03 -5.74 -8.26
N GLU A 152 8.51 -5.91 -7.04
CA GLU A 152 9.29 -4.93 -6.27
C GLU A 152 10.68 -5.50 -5.93
N PRO A 153 11.63 -4.67 -5.41
CA PRO A 153 12.96 -5.13 -5.08
C PRO A 153 12.92 -6.14 -3.93
N ARG A 154 13.53 -7.31 -4.11
CA ARG A 154 13.59 -8.31 -3.02
C ARG A 154 14.55 -7.85 -1.91
N LEU A 155 14.08 -7.94 -0.68
CA LEU A 155 14.87 -7.70 0.52
C LEU A 155 15.40 -9.03 1.08
N SER A 156 16.70 -9.07 1.36
CA SER A 156 17.30 -10.09 2.20
C SER A 156 16.80 -9.97 3.65
N PRO A 157 16.97 -11.02 4.49
CA PRO A 157 16.63 -10.93 5.91
C PRO A 157 17.33 -9.76 6.62
N ARG A 158 18.59 -9.50 6.28
CA ARG A 158 19.36 -8.37 6.84
C ARG A 158 18.80 -7.02 6.40
N GLU A 159 18.45 -6.86 5.12
CA GLU A 159 17.82 -5.62 4.63
C GLU A 159 16.44 -5.41 5.26
N THR A 160 15.71 -6.48 5.54
CA THR A 160 14.40 -6.42 6.21
C THR A 160 14.54 -5.95 7.66
N ASP A 161 15.54 -6.46 8.39
CA ASP A 161 15.85 -6.01 9.75
C ASP A 161 16.27 -4.54 9.78
N LEU A 162 17.12 -4.11 8.83
CA LEU A 162 17.54 -2.72 8.67
C LEU A 162 16.38 -1.80 8.33
N LEU A 163 15.51 -2.21 7.40
CA LEU A 163 14.29 -1.48 7.06
C LEU A 163 13.44 -1.25 8.30
N ASN A 164 13.16 -2.30 9.07
CA ASN A 164 12.34 -2.19 10.28
C ASN A 164 12.98 -1.28 11.34
N LEU A 165 14.30 -1.36 11.53
CA LEU A 165 15.03 -0.47 12.42
C LEU A 165 14.88 1.01 12.00
N ILE A 166 15.07 1.31 10.72
CA ILE A 166 14.94 2.68 10.19
C ILE A 166 13.51 3.18 10.36
N LYS A 167 12.51 2.36 10.06
CA LYS A 167 11.10 2.71 10.31
C LYS A 167 10.82 3.02 11.79
N ASP A 168 11.35 2.21 12.71
CA ASP A 168 11.21 2.46 14.16
C ASP A 168 11.87 3.79 14.58
N ILE A 169 13.03 4.13 14.00
CA ILE A 169 13.72 5.41 14.25
C ILE A 169 12.86 6.58 13.73
N ILE A 170 12.29 6.47 12.54
CA ILE A 170 11.42 7.52 11.97
C ILE A 170 10.18 7.74 12.84
N VAL A 171 9.52 6.65 13.27
CA VAL A 171 8.33 6.74 14.14
C VAL A 171 8.68 7.34 15.50
N SER A 172 9.83 6.99 16.07
CA SER A 172 10.24 7.46 17.40
C SER A 172 10.83 8.87 17.42
N SER A 173 11.32 9.38 16.28
CA SER A 173 11.92 10.71 16.18
C SER A 173 10.91 11.86 16.11
N ILE A 174 9.59 11.58 16.17
CA ILE A 174 8.50 12.57 16.05
C ILE A 174 8.80 13.52 14.88
N VAL A 175 8.88 12.97 13.67
CA VAL A 175 8.93 13.80 12.48
C VAL A 175 7.53 14.39 12.29
N VAL A 176 7.31 15.59 12.80
CA VAL A 176 6.21 16.45 12.35
C VAL A 176 6.52 16.74 10.89
N TYR A 177 5.71 16.21 9.97
CA TYR A 177 5.78 16.63 8.57
C TYR A 177 5.47 18.12 8.54
N PRO A 178 6.42 18.99 8.16
CA PRO A 178 6.08 20.38 7.90
C PRO A 178 4.96 20.39 6.85
N GLU A 179 3.89 21.17 7.09
CA GLU A 179 2.86 21.41 6.07
C GLU A 179 3.50 21.94 4.76
N GLU A 180 4.69 22.56 4.87
CA GLU A 180 5.54 23.10 3.81
C GLU A 180 6.27 22.05 2.94
N VAL A 181 6.21 20.74 3.25
CA VAL A 181 6.89 19.71 2.41
C VAL A 181 6.28 19.58 1.00
N GLY A 182 5.11 20.17 0.76
CA GLY A 182 4.52 20.29 -0.59
C GLY A 182 4.45 18.97 -1.35
N GLU A 183 4.66 19.03 -2.66
CA GLU A 183 4.51 17.92 -3.62
C GLU A 183 5.55 16.78 -3.49
N ASN A 184 6.66 16.96 -2.75
CA ASN A 184 7.77 16.01 -2.75
C ASN A 184 8.02 15.29 -1.42
N LYS A 185 6.95 14.84 -0.76
CA LYS A 185 7.01 13.96 0.44
C LYS A 185 7.93 12.75 0.25
N TRP A 186 7.93 12.18 -0.95
CA TRP A 186 8.76 11.02 -1.29
C TRP A 186 10.24 11.32 -1.12
N ARG A 187 10.74 12.36 -1.80
CA ARG A 187 12.15 12.78 -1.76
C ARG A 187 12.60 13.17 -0.36
N PHE A 188 11.74 13.86 0.39
CA PHE A 188 12.02 14.21 1.78
C PHE A 188 12.29 12.97 2.64
N ILE A 189 11.48 11.91 2.47
CA ILE A 189 11.67 10.65 3.19
C ILE A 189 12.96 9.95 2.76
N GLU A 190 13.32 9.98 1.48
CA GLU A 190 14.58 9.42 0.99
C GLU A 190 15.79 10.12 1.61
N GLU A 191 15.79 11.46 1.66
CA GLU A 191 16.84 12.27 2.28
C GLU A 191 16.91 12.04 3.80
N LEU A 192 15.76 11.82 4.47
CA LEU A 192 15.71 11.46 5.88
C LEU A 192 16.35 10.09 6.14
N VAL A 193 16.12 9.11 5.26
CA VAL A 193 16.76 7.78 5.36
C VAL A 193 18.28 7.91 5.24
N GLU A 194 18.78 8.70 4.28
CA GLU A 194 20.23 8.93 4.15
C GLU A 194 20.83 9.55 5.42
N ARG A 195 20.14 10.53 5.99
CA ARG A 195 20.56 11.17 7.24
C ARG A 195 20.60 10.18 8.39
N ILE A 196 19.57 9.35 8.56
CA ILE A 196 19.54 8.31 9.61
C ILE A 196 20.68 7.30 9.41
N VAL A 197 20.91 6.85 8.17
CA VAL A 197 22.00 5.92 7.87
C VAL A 197 23.36 6.53 8.22
N SER A 198 23.57 7.81 7.89
CA SER A 198 24.79 8.55 8.23
C SER A 198 24.94 8.76 9.74
N ASP A 199 23.91 9.28 10.42
CA ASP A 199 23.95 9.66 11.84
C ASP A 199 24.17 8.46 12.77
N TYR A 200 23.64 7.29 12.39
CA TYR A 200 23.79 6.04 13.14
C TYR A 200 24.98 5.20 12.68
N GLY A 201 25.78 5.67 11.72
CA GLY A 201 26.95 4.94 11.22
C GLY A 201 26.62 3.59 10.61
N ILE A 202 25.45 3.45 9.97
CA ILE A 202 24.97 2.20 9.41
C ILE A 202 25.68 1.95 8.07
N SER A 203 26.52 0.91 8.01
CA SER A 203 27.19 0.53 6.76
C SER A 203 26.33 -0.43 5.93
N MET A 204 26.09 -0.10 4.67
CA MET A 204 25.40 -0.96 3.69
C MET A 204 25.85 -0.65 2.26
N THR A 205 25.51 -1.54 1.30
CA THR A 205 25.79 -1.30 -0.12
C THR A 205 24.86 -0.22 -0.68
N ARG A 206 25.26 0.42 -1.79
CA ARG A 206 24.41 1.39 -2.50
C ARG A 206 23.08 0.76 -2.93
N ALA A 207 23.10 -0.48 -3.42
CA ALA A 207 21.89 -1.19 -3.81
C ALA A 207 20.92 -1.41 -2.62
N SER A 208 21.44 -1.82 -1.46
CA SER A 208 20.62 -1.97 -0.26
C SER A 208 20.03 -0.64 0.23
N LEU A 209 20.81 0.44 0.16
CA LEU A 209 20.32 1.78 0.51
C LEU A 209 19.15 2.20 -0.39
N GLU A 210 19.27 2.02 -1.71
CA GLU A 210 18.21 2.35 -2.67
C GLU A 210 16.94 1.52 -2.45
N LYS A 211 17.08 0.21 -2.15
CA LYS A 211 15.94 -0.63 -1.78
C LYS A 211 15.26 -0.12 -0.51
N ILE A 212 16.03 0.20 0.53
CA ILE A 212 15.49 0.66 1.81
C ILE A 212 14.79 2.01 1.63
N LYS A 213 15.40 2.98 0.92
CA LYS A 213 14.78 4.26 0.56
C LYS A 213 13.42 4.05 -0.08
N TYR A 214 13.36 3.21 -1.11
CA TYR A 214 12.12 2.87 -1.80
C TYR A 214 11.05 2.37 -0.81
N TYR A 215 11.35 1.36 0.01
CA TYR A 215 10.36 0.80 0.94
C TYR A 215 9.92 1.76 2.04
N VAL A 216 10.82 2.62 2.54
CA VAL A 216 10.44 3.64 3.53
C VAL A 216 9.58 4.71 2.87
N ALA A 217 9.98 5.25 1.72
CA ALA A 217 9.20 6.27 1.01
C ALA A 217 7.83 5.73 0.57
N ARG A 218 7.77 4.48 0.07
CA ARG A 218 6.53 3.77 -0.27
C ARG A 218 5.57 3.67 0.91
N ASP A 219 6.08 3.37 2.10
CA ASP A 219 5.25 3.11 3.28
C ASP A 219 4.87 4.38 4.05
N PHE A 220 5.69 5.43 4.01
CA PHE A 220 5.41 6.70 4.70
C PHE A 220 4.77 7.75 3.79
N ALA A 221 5.30 7.96 2.59
CA ALA A 221 4.79 8.93 1.63
C ALA A 221 3.78 8.33 0.64
N GLY A 222 3.94 7.06 0.26
CA GLY A 222 3.07 6.37 -0.70
C GLY A 222 1.89 5.62 -0.06
N TYR A 223 1.29 4.69 -0.80
CA TYR A 223 0.16 3.86 -0.35
C TYR A 223 0.59 2.48 0.18
N GLY A 224 1.84 2.33 0.64
CA GLY A 224 2.34 1.08 1.19
C GLY A 224 2.34 -0.07 0.18
N ARG A 225 1.82 -1.25 0.55
CA ARG A 225 1.83 -2.44 -0.32
C ARG A 225 1.08 -2.28 -1.64
N ILE A 226 0.07 -1.43 -1.68
CA ILE A 226 -0.71 -1.18 -2.90
C ILE A 226 -0.13 -0.03 -3.73
N ASP A 227 0.96 0.61 -3.30
CA ASP A 227 1.54 1.76 -4.00
C ASP A 227 1.86 1.48 -5.48
N PRO A 228 2.42 0.32 -5.87
CA PRO A 228 2.59 -0.01 -7.29
C PRO A 228 1.27 -0.08 -8.07
N ILE A 229 0.21 -0.62 -7.46
CA ILE A 229 -1.13 -0.73 -8.07
C ILE A 229 -1.78 0.67 -8.18
N MET A 230 -1.60 1.51 -7.16
CA MET A 230 -2.06 2.90 -7.17
C MET A 230 -1.34 3.74 -8.24
N ARG A 231 -0.09 3.42 -8.57
CA ARG A 231 0.67 4.08 -9.66
C ARG A 231 0.32 3.58 -11.06
N ASP A 232 -0.32 2.42 -11.17
CA ASP A 232 -0.60 1.81 -12.47
C ASP A 232 -1.79 2.48 -13.20
N PRO A 233 -1.57 3.18 -14.33
CA PRO A 233 -2.65 3.88 -15.05
C PRO A 233 -3.69 2.95 -15.68
N TRP A 234 -3.43 1.65 -15.77
CA TRP A 234 -4.34 0.65 -16.33
C TRP A 234 -5.36 0.11 -15.33
N ILE A 235 -5.19 0.39 -14.03
CA ILE A 235 -6.10 -0.05 -12.98
C ILE A 235 -7.20 0.98 -12.76
N GLU A 236 -8.44 0.49 -12.67
CA GLU A 236 -9.63 1.31 -12.35
C GLU A 236 -10.10 1.08 -10.93
N ASP A 237 -10.23 -0.18 -10.52
CA ASP A 237 -10.71 -0.56 -9.19
C ASP A 237 -9.71 -1.47 -8.49
N ILE A 238 -9.62 -1.34 -7.17
CA ILE A 238 -8.80 -2.16 -6.27
C ILE A 238 -9.70 -2.64 -5.13
N SER A 239 -9.80 -3.94 -4.90
CA SER A 239 -10.58 -4.52 -3.81
C SER A 239 -9.74 -5.40 -2.90
N CYS A 240 -9.83 -5.18 -1.59
CA CYS A 240 -9.30 -6.06 -0.57
C CYS A 240 -10.44 -6.56 0.32
N ASP A 241 -10.73 -7.85 0.21
CA ASP A 241 -11.90 -8.47 0.85
C ASP A 241 -11.60 -9.04 2.24
N GLY A 242 -10.38 -8.79 2.77
CA GLY A 242 -9.95 -9.21 4.10
C GLY A 242 -8.52 -9.77 4.18
N PRO A 243 -8.07 -10.12 5.39
CA PRO A 243 -6.72 -10.63 5.63
C PRO A 243 -6.54 -12.04 5.06
N GLY A 244 -5.35 -12.31 4.52
CA GLY A 244 -4.97 -13.57 3.88
C GLY A 244 -5.58 -13.78 2.49
N ILE A 245 -6.35 -12.81 1.99
CA ILE A 245 -6.99 -12.87 0.67
C ILE A 245 -6.18 -11.99 -0.28
N PRO A 246 -5.86 -12.47 -1.49
CA PRO A 246 -5.28 -11.63 -2.53
C PRO A 246 -6.13 -10.40 -2.82
N ILE A 247 -5.47 -9.28 -3.06
CA ILE A 247 -6.13 -8.09 -3.60
C ILE A 247 -6.57 -8.41 -5.03
N PHE A 248 -7.77 -7.98 -5.38
CA PHE A 248 -8.30 -8.02 -6.74
C PHE A 248 -8.23 -6.63 -7.36
N VAL A 249 -7.98 -6.57 -8.66
CA VAL A 249 -7.94 -5.32 -9.42
C VAL A 249 -8.78 -5.45 -10.67
N PHE A 250 -9.41 -4.35 -11.09
CA PHE A 250 -10.02 -4.25 -12.40
C PHE A 250 -9.05 -3.53 -13.35
N HIS A 251 -8.43 -4.31 -14.24
CA HIS A 251 -7.49 -3.81 -15.25
C HIS A 251 -8.25 -3.50 -16.54
N ARG A 252 -8.07 -2.32 -17.14
CA ARG A 252 -8.82 -1.88 -18.34
C ARG A 252 -8.83 -2.87 -19.50
N LYS A 253 -7.68 -3.49 -19.76
CA LYS A 253 -7.50 -4.48 -20.84
C LYS A 253 -7.87 -5.91 -20.45
N TYR A 254 -7.64 -6.31 -19.21
CA TYR A 254 -7.68 -7.71 -18.77
C TYR A 254 -8.81 -7.99 -17.77
N GLN A 255 -9.61 -6.98 -17.46
CA GLN A 255 -10.72 -6.98 -16.52
C GLN A 255 -10.28 -7.41 -15.11
N SER A 256 -11.13 -8.16 -14.40
CA SER A 256 -10.89 -8.58 -13.03
C SER A 256 -9.72 -9.57 -12.94
N LEU A 257 -8.66 -9.19 -12.24
CA LEU A 257 -7.47 -9.99 -12.01
C LEU A 257 -7.20 -10.14 -10.51
N ARG A 258 -6.82 -11.35 -10.08
CA ARG A 258 -6.21 -11.53 -8.76
C ARG A 258 -4.76 -11.07 -8.78
N THR A 259 -4.28 -10.53 -7.67
CA THR A 259 -2.87 -10.11 -7.54
C THR A 259 -2.04 -11.07 -6.70
N ASN A 260 -0.72 -10.87 -6.67
CA ASN A 260 0.18 -11.49 -5.68
C ASN A 260 0.28 -10.69 -4.37
N VAL A 261 -0.43 -9.56 -4.24
CA VAL A 261 -0.40 -8.71 -3.04
C VAL A 261 -1.44 -9.20 -2.05
N VAL A 262 -1.01 -9.46 -0.81
CA VAL A 262 -1.85 -9.98 0.28
C VAL A 262 -1.47 -9.25 1.57
N PHE A 263 -2.48 -8.96 2.40
CA PHE A 263 -2.27 -8.60 3.80
C PHE A 263 -2.38 -9.86 4.65
N PRO A 264 -1.28 -10.50 5.07
CA PRO A 264 -1.31 -11.79 5.76
C PRO A 264 -2.03 -11.73 7.11
N GLU A 265 -1.88 -10.62 7.85
CA GLU A 265 -2.41 -10.48 9.19
C GLU A 265 -3.53 -9.45 9.27
N ALA A 266 -4.55 -9.75 10.10
CA ALA A 266 -5.67 -8.83 10.33
C ALA A 266 -5.22 -7.48 10.90
N LEU A 267 -4.24 -7.47 11.81
CA LEU A 267 -3.73 -6.24 12.40
C LEU A 267 -3.04 -5.34 11.36
N GLU A 268 -2.35 -5.95 10.38
CA GLU A 268 -1.70 -5.19 9.31
C GLU A 268 -2.74 -4.50 8.43
N LEU A 269 -3.82 -5.22 8.07
CA LEU A 269 -4.92 -4.66 7.28
C LEU A 269 -5.71 -3.60 8.07
N ASP A 270 -5.96 -3.82 9.36
CA ASP A 270 -6.60 -2.83 10.23
C ASP A 270 -5.80 -1.52 10.27
N ASN A 271 -4.49 -1.61 10.49
CA ASN A 271 -3.61 -0.44 10.51
C ASN A 271 -3.56 0.25 9.15
N PHE A 272 -3.61 -0.52 8.06
CA PHE A 272 -3.63 0.01 6.71
C PHE A 272 -4.92 0.79 6.42
N VAL A 273 -6.09 0.25 6.79
CA VAL A 273 -7.39 0.91 6.66
C VAL A 273 -7.45 2.20 7.49
N ILE A 274 -6.93 2.17 8.73
CA ILE A 274 -6.82 3.36 9.58
C ILE A 274 -5.93 4.42 8.92
N ARG A 275 -4.80 4.01 8.34
CA ARG A 275 -3.90 4.91 7.61
C ARG A 275 -4.59 5.53 6.40
N LEU A 276 -5.33 4.76 5.60
CA LEU A 276 -6.09 5.28 4.45
C LEU A 276 -7.12 6.34 4.87
N ALA A 277 -7.81 6.13 5.99
CA ALA A 277 -8.73 7.12 6.54
C ALA A 277 -7.98 8.42 6.92
N GLN A 278 -6.86 8.30 7.63
CA GLN A 278 -6.05 9.43 8.10
C GLN A 278 -5.46 10.27 6.96
N ILE A 279 -4.90 9.64 5.91
CA ILE A 279 -4.36 10.39 4.76
C ILE A 279 -5.47 11.12 3.99
N SER A 280 -6.72 10.68 4.12
CA SER A 280 -7.89 11.36 3.55
C SER A 280 -8.44 12.47 4.44
N GLY A 281 -7.78 12.77 5.56
CA GLY A 281 -8.24 13.76 6.55
C GLY A 281 -9.47 13.32 7.36
N LYS A 282 -9.79 12.03 7.37
CA LYS A 282 -10.92 11.46 8.10
C LYS A 282 -10.46 10.45 9.16
N HIS A 283 -11.38 10.04 10.01
CA HIS A 283 -11.14 9.04 11.06
C HIS A 283 -12.13 7.89 10.92
N ILE A 284 -11.61 6.67 11.09
CA ILE A 284 -12.40 5.45 11.18
C ILE A 284 -12.15 4.82 12.56
N SER A 285 -13.19 4.25 13.17
CA SER A 285 -13.09 3.70 14.53
C SER A 285 -14.01 2.49 14.68
N VAL A 286 -13.88 1.76 15.78
CA VAL A 286 -14.79 0.63 16.07
C VAL A 286 -16.23 1.11 16.23
N ALA A 287 -16.43 2.32 16.77
CA ALA A 287 -17.76 2.92 16.93
C ALA A 287 -18.35 3.40 15.59
N ASN A 288 -17.51 3.84 14.65
CA ASN A 288 -17.88 4.24 13.30
C ASN A 288 -17.01 3.47 12.28
N PRO A 289 -17.35 2.20 12.00
CA PRO A 289 -16.49 1.28 11.27
C PRO A 289 -16.62 1.39 9.75
N LEU A 290 -17.52 2.23 9.23
CA LEU A 290 -17.74 2.49 7.81
C LEU A 290 -17.30 3.91 7.47
N LEU A 291 -16.54 4.06 6.39
CA LEU A 291 -16.07 5.35 5.94
C LEU A 291 -15.97 5.40 4.42
N ASP A 292 -16.75 6.29 3.80
CA ASP A 292 -16.57 6.72 2.43
C ASP A 292 -15.71 7.99 2.37
N THR A 293 -14.68 7.99 1.55
CA THR A 293 -13.69 9.06 1.51
C THR A 293 -13.05 9.26 0.13
N THR A 294 -12.34 10.37 -0.03
CA THR A 294 -11.53 10.68 -1.21
C THR A 294 -10.07 10.73 -0.78
N LEU A 295 -9.23 9.94 -1.46
CA LEU A 295 -7.79 9.90 -1.26
C LEU A 295 -7.11 11.16 -1.82
N PRO A 296 -5.86 11.46 -1.43
CA PRO A 296 -5.15 12.65 -1.90
C PRO A 296 -5.00 12.77 -3.42
N ASP A 297 -5.01 11.65 -4.15
CA ASP A 297 -4.94 11.59 -5.63
C ASP A 297 -6.32 11.80 -6.30
N GLY A 298 -7.38 12.03 -5.53
CA GLY A 298 -8.76 12.16 -6.00
C GLY A 298 -9.51 10.82 -6.07
N SER A 299 -8.83 9.69 -5.85
CA SER A 299 -9.45 8.37 -5.90
C SER A 299 -10.50 8.20 -4.80
N ARG A 300 -11.61 7.53 -5.09
CA ARG A 300 -12.66 7.25 -4.10
C ARG A 300 -12.31 5.99 -3.34
N ALA A 301 -12.46 6.00 -2.02
CA ALA A 301 -12.22 4.85 -1.18
C ALA A 301 -13.41 4.59 -0.25
N GLN A 302 -13.86 3.34 -0.24
CA GLN A 302 -14.77 2.81 0.77
C GLN A 302 -13.98 1.91 1.71
N LEU A 303 -14.06 2.20 3.00
CA LEU A 303 -13.27 1.55 4.04
C LEU A 303 -14.18 0.92 5.08
N THR A 304 -13.87 -0.31 5.48
CA THR A 304 -14.54 -0.99 6.59
C THR A 304 -13.52 -1.48 7.60
N LEU A 305 -13.74 -1.17 8.88
CA LEU A 305 -12.83 -1.53 9.97
C LEU A 305 -13.32 -2.73 10.78
N ARG A 306 -12.41 -3.68 11.00
CA ARG A 306 -12.55 -4.90 11.81
C ARG A 306 -13.74 -5.74 11.38
N LYS A 307 -14.37 -6.43 12.34
CA LYS A 307 -15.45 -7.40 12.12
C LYS A 307 -16.82 -6.87 12.50
N GLU A 308 -16.93 -5.58 12.79
CA GLU A 308 -18.19 -4.95 13.20
C GLU A 308 -19.21 -4.97 12.05
N VAL A 309 -18.72 -4.90 10.80
CA VAL A 309 -19.56 -4.91 9.59
C VAL A 309 -19.21 -6.05 8.64
N THR A 310 -17.93 -6.41 8.53
CA THR A 310 -17.44 -7.44 7.60
C THR A 310 -16.98 -8.70 8.35
N THR A 311 -17.57 -9.86 8.03
CA THR A 311 -17.29 -11.11 8.76
C THR A 311 -15.83 -11.58 8.67
N ARG A 312 -15.12 -11.16 7.62
CA ARG A 312 -13.74 -11.60 7.32
C ARG A 312 -12.66 -10.68 7.92
N GLY A 313 -13.02 -9.53 8.48
CA GLY A 313 -12.08 -8.51 8.96
C GLY A 313 -12.18 -7.23 8.14
N SER A 314 -11.26 -6.28 8.37
CA SER A 314 -11.24 -5.01 7.64
C SER A 314 -11.21 -5.21 6.12
N THR A 315 -11.81 -4.30 5.38
CA THR A 315 -11.84 -4.30 3.91
C THR A 315 -11.63 -2.90 3.36
N PHE A 316 -11.20 -2.80 2.11
CA PHE A 316 -11.23 -1.54 1.38
C PHE A 316 -11.51 -1.78 -0.11
N THR A 317 -12.20 -0.82 -0.72
CA THR A 317 -12.37 -0.74 -2.16
C THR A 317 -11.97 0.66 -2.60
N ILE A 318 -11.06 0.76 -3.57
CA ILE A 318 -10.60 2.03 -4.13
C ILE A 318 -10.97 2.07 -5.60
N ARG A 319 -11.71 3.10 -6.00
CA ARG A 319 -11.97 3.45 -7.40
C ARG A 319 -11.08 4.61 -7.78
N LYS A 320 -10.13 4.35 -8.67
CA LYS A 320 -9.09 5.30 -9.04
C LYS A 320 -9.66 6.47 -9.81
N PHE A 321 -9.20 7.67 -9.45
CA PHE A 321 -9.42 8.85 -10.26
C PHE A 321 -8.55 8.77 -11.51
N ARG A 322 -9.17 9.03 -12.67
CA ARG A 322 -8.43 9.00 -13.93
C ARG A 322 -7.77 10.36 -14.15
N GLU A 323 -6.46 10.43 -13.98
CA GLU A 323 -5.70 11.67 -14.16
C GLU A 323 -5.88 12.26 -15.56
N LYS A 324 -5.83 11.43 -16.61
CA LYS A 324 -6.06 11.87 -17.99
C LYS A 324 -7.45 11.45 -18.48
N PRO A 325 -8.42 12.37 -18.57
CA PRO A 325 -9.73 12.06 -19.14
C PRO A 325 -9.58 11.66 -20.61
N PHE A 326 -10.56 10.92 -21.13
CA PHE A 326 -10.62 10.66 -22.56
C PHE A 326 -10.85 11.97 -23.31
N SER A 327 -10.11 12.15 -24.39
CA SER A 327 -10.31 13.21 -25.37
C SER A 327 -11.45 12.85 -26.33
N PRO A 328 -12.07 13.84 -26.98
CA PRO A 328 -13.03 13.59 -28.06
C PRO A 328 -12.47 12.69 -29.17
N VAL A 329 -11.18 12.82 -29.49
CA VAL A 329 -10.49 12.00 -30.50
C VAL A 329 -10.43 10.54 -30.06
N GLU A 330 -10.02 10.28 -28.81
CA GLU A 330 -9.99 8.90 -28.29
C GLU A 330 -11.39 8.28 -28.25
N LEU A 331 -12.45 9.05 -27.98
CA LEU A 331 -13.82 8.53 -28.04
C LEU A 331 -14.25 8.16 -29.47
N ILE A 332 -13.71 8.84 -30.49
CA ILE A 332 -13.91 8.47 -31.89
C ILE A 332 -13.13 7.19 -32.22
N GLU A 333 -11.87 7.09 -31.79
CA GLU A 333 -11.03 5.91 -32.01
C GLU A 333 -11.58 4.65 -31.32
N LEU A 334 -12.23 4.83 -30.16
CA LEU A 334 -12.95 3.77 -29.45
C LEU A 334 -14.34 3.46 -30.03
N GLU A 335 -14.71 4.09 -31.15
CA GLU A 335 -16.02 3.96 -31.80
C GLU A 335 -17.21 4.27 -30.86
N THR A 336 -16.96 5.05 -29.80
CA THR A 336 -17.99 5.46 -28.84
C THR A 336 -18.88 6.58 -29.43
N ALA A 337 -18.32 7.40 -30.32
CA ALA A 337 -19.05 8.39 -31.10
C ALA A 337 -18.42 8.58 -32.48
N SER A 338 -19.22 8.93 -33.48
CA SER A 338 -18.68 9.26 -34.80
C SER A 338 -18.06 10.68 -34.83
N PRO A 339 -17.18 10.97 -35.81
CA PRO A 339 -16.66 12.33 -36.01
C PRO A 339 -17.76 13.37 -36.18
N GLU A 340 -18.84 13.04 -36.90
CA GLU A 340 -19.99 13.93 -37.12
C GLU A 340 -20.73 14.24 -35.82
N MET A 341 -20.87 13.24 -34.94
CA MET A 341 -21.48 13.42 -33.63
C MET A 341 -20.64 14.34 -32.74
N MET A 342 -19.31 14.18 -32.76
CA MET A 342 -18.40 15.06 -32.02
C MET A 342 -18.38 16.48 -32.57
N ALA A 343 -18.42 16.66 -33.90
CA ALA A 343 -18.57 17.97 -34.52
C ALA A 343 -19.91 18.64 -34.14
N TYR A 344 -20.99 17.87 -34.08
CA TYR A 344 -22.29 18.36 -33.62
C TYR A 344 -22.24 18.81 -32.15
N PHE A 345 -21.64 18.00 -31.26
CA PHE A 345 -21.46 18.38 -29.86
C PHE A 345 -20.57 19.62 -29.69
N TRP A 346 -19.52 19.75 -30.49
CA TRP A 346 -18.69 20.95 -30.48
C TRP A 346 -19.54 22.19 -30.78
N ILE A 347 -20.31 22.20 -31.86
CA ILE A 347 -21.20 23.33 -32.19
C ILE A 347 -22.17 23.61 -31.04
N LEU A 348 -22.81 22.58 -30.46
CA LEU A 348 -23.74 22.78 -29.34
C LEU A 348 -23.08 23.44 -28.13
N VAL A 349 -21.88 22.99 -27.76
CA VAL A 349 -21.12 23.53 -26.61
C VAL A 349 -20.68 24.97 -26.87
N GLU A 350 -20.19 25.26 -28.08
CA GLU A 350 -19.73 26.60 -28.47
C GLU A 350 -20.86 27.64 -28.41
N TYR A 351 -22.09 27.24 -28.76
CA TYR A 351 -23.27 28.11 -28.68
C TYR A 351 -24.04 28.02 -27.34
N GLY A 352 -23.45 27.39 -26.31
CA GLY A 352 -24.00 27.38 -24.95
C GLY A 352 -25.28 26.54 -24.78
N ALA A 353 -25.50 25.54 -25.63
CA ALA A 353 -26.66 24.66 -25.51
C ALA A 353 -26.58 23.82 -24.22
N SER A 354 -27.72 23.68 -23.54
CA SER A 354 -27.84 22.80 -22.38
C SER A 354 -28.07 21.35 -22.82
N ALA A 355 -27.28 20.42 -22.26
CA ALA A 355 -27.37 18.99 -22.59
C ALA A 355 -27.36 18.13 -21.32
N ILE A 356 -27.95 16.94 -21.42
CA ILE A 356 -27.93 15.91 -20.38
C ILE A 356 -27.39 14.62 -20.99
N PHE A 357 -26.36 14.06 -20.37
CA PHE A 357 -25.84 12.73 -20.71
C PHE A 357 -26.57 11.68 -19.90
N ALA A 358 -27.36 10.83 -20.56
CA ALA A 358 -28.17 9.80 -19.92
C ALA A 358 -27.71 8.38 -20.31
N GLY A 359 -27.99 7.40 -19.45
CA GLY A 359 -27.54 6.01 -19.62
C GLY A 359 -27.44 5.26 -18.28
N GLY A 360 -27.30 3.94 -18.35
CA GLY A 360 -27.16 3.08 -17.16
C GLY A 360 -25.91 3.37 -16.32
N THR A 361 -25.85 2.81 -15.11
CA THR A 361 -24.63 2.86 -14.29
C THR A 361 -23.46 2.26 -15.06
N ALA A 362 -22.28 2.90 -14.99
CA ALA A 362 -21.07 2.51 -15.72
C ALA A 362 -21.15 2.55 -17.26
N SER A 363 -22.17 3.18 -17.86
CA SER A 363 -22.29 3.31 -19.33
C SER A 363 -21.40 4.39 -19.97
N GLY A 364 -20.45 4.97 -19.24
CA GLY A 364 -19.56 6.01 -19.77
C GLY A 364 -20.09 7.46 -19.75
N LYS A 365 -21.19 7.76 -19.04
CA LYS A 365 -21.77 9.12 -19.00
C LYS A 365 -20.79 10.22 -18.62
N THR A 366 -20.15 10.10 -17.45
CA THR A 366 -19.19 11.11 -16.97
C THR A 366 -17.99 11.18 -17.91
N THR A 367 -17.58 10.05 -18.48
CA THR A 367 -16.49 10.00 -19.47
C THR A 367 -16.82 10.84 -20.71
N SER A 368 -18.00 10.64 -21.31
CA SER A 368 -18.43 11.42 -22.48
C SER A 368 -18.61 12.90 -22.15
N LEU A 369 -19.19 13.21 -20.99
CA LEU A 369 -19.32 14.58 -20.50
C LEU A 369 -17.94 15.26 -20.41
N ASN A 370 -16.97 14.62 -19.73
CA ASN A 370 -15.64 15.16 -19.51
C ASN A 370 -14.85 15.36 -20.84
N ALA A 371 -15.04 14.47 -21.81
CA ALA A 371 -14.47 14.64 -23.14
C ALA A 371 -15.08 15.84 -23.87
N ILE A 372 -16.41 15.96 -23.87
CA ILE A 372 -17.14 17.00 -24.59
C ILE A 372 -16.93 18.38 -23.95
N THR A 373 -16.70 18.44 -22.64
CA THR A 373 -16.33 19.70 -21.96
C THR A 373 -15.02 20.29 -22.48
N MET A 374 -14.16 19.53 -23.17
CA MET A 374 -12.98 20.09 -23.84
C MET A 374 -13.32 21.06 -24.99
N PHE A 375 -14.55 21.00 -25.53
CA PHE A 375 -15.03 21.96 -26.53
C PHE A 375 -15.50 23.29 -25.93
N ILE A 376 -15.58 23.42 -24.60
CA ILE A 376 -15.93 24.70 -23.97
C ILE A 376 -14.87 25.74 -24.36
N PRO A 377 -15.26 26.94 -24.83
CA PRO A 377 -14.28 27.97 -25.19
C PRO A 377 -13.36 28.32 -24.02
N PRO A 378 -12.05 28.55 -24.26
CA PRO A 378 -11.05 28.67 -23.20
C PRO A 378 -11.26 29.87 -22.26
N ASN A 379 -11.99 30.89 -22.72
CA ASN A 379 -12.25 32.12 -21.97
C ASN A 379 -13.50 32.03 -21.07
N GLU A 380 -14.27 30.94 -21.17
CA GLU A 380 -15.49 30.77 -20.37
C GLU A 380 -15.16 30.48 -18.91
N LYS A 381 -16.06 30.93 -18.03
CA LYS A 381 -15.99 30.58 -16.60
C LYS A 381 -16.79 29.30 -16.37
N ILE A 382 -16.11 28.28 -15.86
CA ILE A 382 -16.73 26.97 -15.59
C ILE A 382 -16.87 26.79 -14.08
N VAL A 383 -18.05 26.35 -13.65
CA VAL A 383 -18.27 25.86 -12.28
C VAL A 383 -18.76 24.42 -12.39
N SER A 384 -18.01 23.48 -11.82
CA SER A 384 -18.48 22.09 -11.68
C SER A 384 -18.96 21.85 -10.25
N ILE A 385 -19.99 21.03 -10.11
CA ILE A 385 -20.58 20.66 -8.82
C ILE A 385 -20.75 19.15 -8.84
N GLU A 386 -20.04 18.47 -7.94
CA GLU A 386 -19.96 17.02 -7.93
C GLU A 386 -20.13 16.48 -6.51
N ASP A 387 -20.80 15.34 -6.34
CA ASP A 387 -20.77 14.64 -5.05
C ASP A 387 -19.37 14.10 -4.73
N THR A 388 -18.63 13.72 -5.77
CA THR A 388 -17.23 13.38 -5.64
C THR A 388 -16.54 13.64 -6.96
N ARG A 389 -15.36 14.23 -6.88
CA ARG A 389 -14.57 14.67 -8.04
C ARG A 389 -14.38 13.53 -9.06
N GLU A 390 -14.87 13.72 -10.28
CA GLU A 390 -14.63 12.88 -11.47
C GLU A 390 -14.18 13.72 -12.67
N LEU A 391 -14.64 14.98 -12.77
CA LEU A 391 -14.26 15.86 -13.86
C LEU A 391 -12.80 16.33 -13.70
N ASN A 392 -12.11 16.41 -14.84
CA ASN A 392 -10.77 16.97 -14.93
C ASN A 392 -10.67 17.84 -16.18
N LEU A 393 -10.93 19.14 -16.03
CA LEU A 393 -10.99 20.06 -17.15
C LEU A 393 -9.63 20.71 -17.39
N PRO A 394 -9.20 20.87 -18.66
CA PRO A 394 -7.97 21.58 -18.98
C PRO A 394 -8.09 23.12 -18.83
N HIS A 395 -9.30 23.63 -18.58
CA HIS A 395 -9.59 25.07 -18.54
C HIS A 395 -9.05 25.74 -17.27
N PRO A 396 -8.32 26.88 -17.40
CA PRO A 396 -7.77 27.58 -16.24
C PRO A 396 -8.84 28.31 -15.42
N ASN A 397 -9.91 28.79 -16.05
CA ASN A 397 -11.01 29.52 -15.39
C ASN A 397 -12.11 28.58 -14.90
N TRP A 398 -11.72 27.61 -14.07
CA TRP A 398 -12.59 26.55 -13.55
C TRP A 398 -12.63 26.54 -12.02
N ILE A 399 -13.83 26.54 -11.45
CA ILE A 399 -14.09 26.37 -10.02
C ILE A 399 -14.71 24.98 -9.78
N PRO A 400 -13.93 24.00 -9.27
CA PRO A 400 -14.46 22.70 -8.87
C PRO A 400 -15.10 22.76 -7.49
N GLY A 401 -16.41 22.48 -7.42
CA GLY A 401 -17.18 22.31 -6.19
C GLY A 401 -17.45 20.84 -5.88
N VAL A 402 -17.21 20.44 -4.63
CA VAL A 402 -17.50 19.07 -4.15
C VAL A 402 -18.34 19.12 -2.88
N THR A 403 -19.32 18.23 -2.76
CA THR A 403 -20.15 18.15 -1.55
C THR A 403 -19.34 17.73 -0.33
N ARG A 404 -19.81 18.12 0.86
CA ARG A 404 -19.15 17.80 2.12
C ARG A 404 -20.16 17.28 3.13
N THR A 405 -20.00 16.04 3.54
CA THR A 405 -20.77 15.49 4.66
C THR A 405 -20.36 16.16 5.98
N GLY A 406 -21.35 16.45 6.83
CA GLY A 406 -21.11 17.00 8.15
C GLY A 406 -20.30 16.05 9.03
N PHE A 407 -19.39 16.59 9.84
CA PHE A 407 -18.57 15.79 10.77
C PHE A 407 -19.12 15.91 12.20
N GLY A 408 -19.25 14.78 12.90
CA GLY A 408 -19.42 14.74 14.36
C GLY A 408 -20.66 15.43 14.95
N GLY A 409 -21.72 15.68 14.15
CA GLY A 409 -22.93 16.36 14.62
C GLY A 409 -22.84 17.89 14.71
N GLU A 410 -21.67 18.49 14.47
CA GLU A 410 -21.44 19.94 14.55
C GLU A 410 -21.05 20.58 13.21
N GLY A 411 -20.57 19.79 12.24
CA GLY A 411 -20.25 20.29 10.91
C GLY A 411 -21.48 20.44 10.03
N LYS A 412 -21.76 21.66 9.53
CA LYS A 412 -22.78 21.87 8.51
C LYS A 412 -22.44 21.03 7.26
N GLU A 413 -23.40 20.21 6.85
CA GLU A 413 -23.40 19.50 5.57
C GLU A 413 -23.55 20.50 4.42
N ILE A 414 -22.79 20.30 3.36
CA ILE A 414 -22.86 21.10 2.13
C ILE A 414 -23.25 20.14 1.02
N ASP A 415 -24.48 20.24 0.55
CA ASP A 415 -25.01 19.41 -0.53
C ASP A 415 -24.85 20.08 -1.91
N MET A 416 -25.25 19.38 -2.98
CA MET A 416 -25.20 19.93 -4.33
C MET A 416 -26.09 21.16 -4.51
N TYR A 417 -27.18 21.27 -3.74
CA TYR A 417 -28.12 22.38 -3.84
C TYR A 417 -27.50 23.67 -3.27
N ASP A 418 -26.83 23.58 -2.12
CA ASP A 418 -26.07 24.67 -1.52
C ASP A 418 -24.98 25.18 -2.48
N LEU A 419 -24.23 24.27 -3.11
CA LEU A 419 -23.19 24.62 -4.09
C LEU A 419 -23.79 25.27 -5.34
N LEU A 420 -24.92 24.76 -5.84
CA LEU A 420 -25.60 25.33 -7.01
C LEU A 420 -26.10 26.75 -6.73
N ARG A 421 -26.68 26.98 -5.56
CA ARG A 421 -27.12 28.31 -5.13
C ARG A 421 -25.96 29.29 -5.01
N ALA A 422 -24.79 28.82 -4.57
CA ALA A 422 -23.59 29.64 -4.51
C ALA A 422 -23.03 29.95 -5.90
N ALA A 423 -23.06 28.99 -6.83
CA ALA A 423 -22.58 29.14 -8.20
C ALA A 423 -23.39 30.14 -9.05
N LEU A 424 -24.67 30.35 -8.72
CA LEU A 424 -25.58 31.29 -9.39
C LEU A 424 -25.41 32.76 -8.93
N ARG A 425 -24.49 33.02 -8.00
CA ARG A 425 -24.16 34.37 -7.50
C ARG A 425 -22.81 34.81 -8.04
#